data_AF-A0A9N9DCJ3-F1
#
_entry.id   AF-A0A9N9DCJ3-F1
#
_cell.length_a   1.000
_cell.length_b   1.000
_cell.length_c   1.000
_cell.angle_alpha   90.00
_cell.angle_beta   90.00
_cell.angle_gamma   90.00
#
_symmetry.space_group_name_H-M   'P 1'
#
loop_
_entity.id
_entity.type
_entity.pdbx_description
1 polymer ?
#
loop_
_entity_poly.entity_id
_entity_poly.type
_entity_poly.pdbx_seq_one_letter_code
_entity_poly.pdbx_strand_id
1 'polypeptide(L)'
;MRSQQNEMQQIYKIISQLDPEFLPKIRQILTNIVNHTKEEEIFHTIRELQEPQKKNALKLIELMRNPKGKHKNEIISIYRQKKALEYITDKHKNQVESLKVENARLKSINRKLSKTNQNLAHKVQSISRLSEVRAKRKRQLQETLQDDVEIHEIHGEEEATKT
;
A
#
# COMPACT_ATOMS: atom_id res chain seq x y z
N MET A 1 -25.81 -1.92 25.15
CA MET A 1 -26.78 -2.93 24.65
C MET A 1 -28.09 -3.01 25.45
N ARG A 2 -28.09 -2.87 26.79
CA ARG A 2 -29.33 -2.90 27.59
C ARG A 2 -30.28 -1.69 27.41
N SER A 3 -29.79 -0.49 27.07
CA SER A 3 -30.67 0.69 26.92
C SER A 3 -31.54 0.65 25.66
N GLN A 4 -30.99 0.21 24.52
CA GLN A 4 -31.74 0.11 23.26
C GLN A 4 -32.89 -0.92 23.33
N GLN A 5 -32.72 -2.01 24.09
CA GLN A 5 -33.80 -2.99 24.32
C GLN A 5 -34.95 -2.38 25.13
N ASN A 6 -34.63 -1.50 26.08
CA ASN A 6 -35.62 -0.86 26.95
C ASN A 6 -36.42 0.22 26.18
N GLU A 7 -35.75 0.99 25.32
CA GLU A 7 -36.39 1.95 24.41
C GLU A 7 -37.31 1.27 23.39
N MET A 8 -36.86 0.14 22.81
CA MET A 8 -37.70 -0.68 21.92
C MET A 8 -38.98 -1.17 22.61
N GLN A 9 -38.89 -1.61 23.86
CA GLN A 9 -40.06 -2.07 24.61
C GLN A 9 -41.05 -0.93 24.90
N GLN A 10 -40.56 0.27 25.20
CA GLN A 10 -41.42 1.45 25.38
C GLN A 10 -42.13 1.83 24.08
N ILE A 11 -41.43 1.78 22.95
CA ILE A 11 -42.01 2.03 21.63
C ILE A 11 -43.10 0.99 21.33
N TYR A 12 -42.85 -0.30 21.55
CA TYR A 12 -43.87 -1.34 21.34
C TYR A 12 -45.10 -1.14 22.23
N LYS A 13 -44.93 -0.69 23.48
CA LYS A 13 -46.03 -0.41 24.40
C LYS A 13 -46.90 0.74 23.92
N ILE A 14 -46.29 1.81 23.41
CA ILE A 14 -47.00 2.96 22.83
C ILE A 14 -47.72 2.57 21.54
N ILE A 15 -47.06 1.78 20.68
CA ILE A 15 -47.64 1.27 19.43
C ILE A 15 -48.84 0.35 19.71
N SER A 16 -48.80 -0.48 20.74
CA SER A 16 -49.92 -1.35 21.12
C SER A 16 -51.15 -0.61 21.66
N GLN A 17 -51.01 0.67 22.00
CA GLN A 17 -52.11 1.54 22.44
C GLN A 17 -52.74 2.35 21.28
N LEU A 18 -52.17 2.26 20.08
CA LEU A 18 -52.69 2.91 18.88
C LEU A 18 -53.67 1.98 18.14
N ASP A 19 -54.69 2.58 17.53
CA ASP A 19 -55.70 1.87 16.75
C ASP A 19 -55.02 1.00 15.67
N PRO A 20 -55.33 -0.32 15.58
CA PRO A 20 -54.68 -1.22 14.63
C PRO A 20 -54.74 -0.75 13.17
N GLU A 21 -55.77 0.03 12.84
CA GLU A 21 -55.97 0.61 11.50
C GLU A 21 -54.87 1.60 11.11
N PHE A 22 -54.26 2.32 12.07
CA PHE A 22 -53.20 3.29 11.80
C PHE A 22 -51.79 2.69 11.86
N LEU A 23 -51.63 1.49 12.40
CA LEU A 23 -50.33 0.82 12.56
C LEU A 23 -49.53 0.66 11.27
N PRO A 24 -50.13 0.25 10.12
CA PRO A 24 -49.40 0.16 8.85
C PRO A 24 -48.84 1.51 8.40
N LYS A 25 -49.63 2.58 8.59
CA LYS A 25 -49.30 3.95 8.20
C LYS A 25 -48.17 4.51 9.07
N ILE A 26 -48.23 4.28 10.38
CA ILE A 26 -47.17 4.65 11.33
C ILE A 26 -45.88 3.88 11.03
N ARG A 27 -45.97 2.57 10.78
CA ARG A 27 -44.82 1.73 10.42
C ARG A 27 -44.14 2.24 9.15
N GLN A 28 -44.93 2.65 8.15
CA GLN A 28 -44.43 3.23 6.91
C GLN A 28 -43.70 4.56 7.15
N ILE A 29 -44.29 5.47 7.95
CA ILE A 29 -43.67 6.77 8.30
C ILE A 29 -42.35 6.55 9.04
N LEU A 30 -42.33 5.70 10.06
CA LEU A 30 -41.11 5.39 10.83
C LEU A 30 -40.03 4.77 9.95
N THR A 31 -40.41 3.88 9.03
CA THR A 31 -39.47 3.27 8.07
C THR A 31 -38.87 4.33 7.15
N ASN A 32 -39.67 5.27 6.66
CA ASN A 32 -39.20 6.36 5.80
C ASN A 32 -38.24 7.31 6.54
N ILE A 33 -38.54 7.67 7.80
CA ILE A 33 -37.67 8.50 8.65
C ILE A 33 -36.30 7.82 8.83
N VAL A 34 -36.30 6.56 9.26
CA VAL A 34 -35.05 5.80 9.47
C VAL A 34 -34.23 5.66 8.18
N ASN A 35 -34.90 5.47 7.04
CA ASN A 35 -34.25 5.37 5.74
C ASN A 35 -33.57 6.68 5.32
N HIS A 36 -34.22 7.82 5.54
CA HIS A 36 -33.65 9.13 5.24
C HIS A 36 -32.46 9.46 6.14
N THR A 37 -32.55 9.22 7.44
CA THR A 37 -31.43 9.49 8.37
C THR A 37 -30.18 8.68 8.00
N LYS A 38 -30.35 7.40 7.64
CA LYS A 38 -29.22 6.56 7.19
C LYS A 38 -28.65 6.99 5.85
N GLU A 39 -29.49 7.44 4.92
CA GLU A 39 -29.03 7.95 3.65
C GLU A 39 -28.19 9.23 3.84
N GLU A 40 -28.63 10.14 4.70
CA GLU A 40 -27.87 11.35 5.06
C GLU A 40 -26.53 11.02 5.72
N GLU A 41 -26.46 10.07 6.65
CA GLU A 41 -25.21 9.62 7.28
C GLU A 41 -24.21 9.06 6.27
N ILE A 42 -24.69 8.25 5.30
CA ILE A 42 -23.82 7.72 4.24
C ILE A 42 -23.29 8.87 3.38
N PHE A 43 -24.15 9.82 2.98
CA PHE A 43 -23.71 10.97 2.19
C PHE A 43 -22.75 11.89 2.95
N HIS A 44 -22.94 12.06 4.26
CA HIS A 44 -22.01 12.78 5.11
C HIS A 44 -20.64 12.10 5.12
N THR A 45 -20.61 10.78 5.34
CA THR A 45 -19.38 9.98 5.33
C THR A 45 -18.67 10.05 3.97
N ILE A 46 -19.41 10.01 2.86
CA ILE A 46 -18.84 10.12 1.50
C ILE A 46 -18.20 11.50 1.26
N ARG A 47 -18.76 12.58 1.82
CA ARG A 47 -18.17 13.92 1.69
C ARG A 47 -16.80 14.02 2.34
N GLU A 48 -16.55 13.25 3.39
CA GLU A 48 -15.28 13.21 4.11
C GLU A 48 -14.21 12.31 3.43
N LEU A 49 -14.58 11.52 2.41
CA LEU A 49 -13.64 10.69 1.65
C LEU A 49 -12.79 11.52 0.68
N GLN A 50 -11.59 11.03 0.36
CA GLN A 50 -10.76 11.62 -0.69
C GLN A 50 -11.39 11.43 -2.08
N GLU A 51 -11.16 12.36 -3.01
CA GLU A 51 -11.84 12.39 -4.33
C GLU A 51 -11.83 11.06 -5.13
N PRO A 52 -10.72 10.28 -5.17
CA PRO A 52 -10.73 8.97 -5.86
C PRO A 52 -11.71 7.97 -5.22
N GLN A 53 -11.88 8.03 -3.90
CA GLN A 53 -12.71 7.14 -3.10
C GLN A 53 -14.18 7.59 -3.14
N LYS A 54 -14.39 8.91 -3.14
CA LYS A 54 -15.70 9.55 -3.25
C LYS A 54 -16.43 9.13 -4.51
N LYS A 55 -15.75 9.10 -5.66
CA LYS A 55 -16.33 8.64 -6.94
C LYS A 55 -16.79 7.18 -6.89
N ASN A 56 -16.01 6.31 -6.24
CA ASN A 56 -16.35 4.90 -6.10
C ASN A 56 -17.53 4.68 -5.12
N ALA A 57 -17.55 5.42 -4.02
CA ALA A 57 -18.64 5.34 -3.04
C ALA A 57 -19.96 5.89 -3.60
N LEU A 58 -19.92 6.98 -4.36
CA LEU A 58 -21.10 7.50 -5.09
C LEU A 58 -21.64 6.49 -6.09
N LYS A 59 -20.75 5.85 -6.87
CA LYS A 59 -21.14 4.80 -7.82
C LYS A 59 -21.77 3.58 -7.13
N LEU A 60 -21.30 3.23 -5.94
CA LEU A 60 -21.89 2.17 -5.12
C LEU A 60 -23.32 2.53 -4.67
N ILE A 61 -23.56 3.77 -4.26
CA ILE A 61 -24.91 4.24 -3.92
C ILE A 61 -25.84 4.18 -5.12
N GLU A 62 -25.40 4.63 -6.29
CA GLU A 62 -26.21 4.60 -7.52
C GLU A 62 -26.66 3.17 -7.86
N LEU A 63 -25.76 2.18 -7.72
CA LEU A 63 -26.08 0.76 -7.94
C LEU A 63 -27.07 0.20 -6.91
N MET A 64 -27.19 0.86 -5.76
CA MET A 64 -28.13 0.47 -4.71
C MET A 64 -29.49 1.15 -4.83
N ARG A 65 -29.69 2.06 -5.78
CA ARG A 65 -30.98 2.70 -6.03
C ARG A 65 -31.83 1.90 -7.01
N ASN A 66 -33.15 1.96 -6.84
CA ASN A 66 -34.08 1.37 -7.80
C ASN A 66 -33.91 2.07 -9.16
N PRO A 67 -33.64 1.32 -10.24
CA PRO A 67 -33.35 1.92 -11.54
C PRO A 67 -34.61 2.48 -12.23
N LYS A 68 -35.78 1.92 -11.95
CA LYS A 68 -37.07 2.24 -12.59
C LYS A 68 -38.24 1.97 -11.63
N GLY A 69 -39.43 2.45 -11.99
CA GLY A 69 -40.68 2.20 -11.26
C GLY A 69 -41.04 3.30 -10.25
N LYS A 70 -42.09 3.05 -9.45
CA LYS A 70 -42.65 4.01 -8.47
C LYS A 70 -41.65 4.45 -7.40
N HIS A 71 -40.69 3.59 -7.09
CA HIS A 71 -39.63 3.81 -6.10
C HIS A 71 -38.29 4.20 -6.73
N LYS A 72 -38.29 4.71 -7.97
CA LYS A 72 -37.06 5.08 -8.68
C LYS A 72 -36.21 6.03 -7.83
N ASN A 73 -34.91 5.79 -7.82
CA ASN A 73 -33.93 6.50 -7.00
C ASN A 73 -34.02 6.23 -5.49
N GLU A 74 -35.01 5.50 -4.96
CA GLU A 74 -34.97 5.07 -3.57
C GLU A 74 -33.95 3.94 -3.39
N ILE A 75 -33.24 3.93 -2.27
CA ILE A 75 -32.28 2.85 -1.97
C ILE A 75 -33.06 1.55 -1.73
N ILE A 76 -32.66 0.50 -2.45
CA ILE A 76 -33.35 -0.78 -2.60
C ILE A 76 -33.65 -1.48 -1.25
N SER A 77 -32.91 -1.18 -0.18
CA SER A 77 -33.19 -1.75 1.15
C SER A 77 -32.30 -1.20 2.26
N ILE A 78 -32.81 -1.15 3.49
CA ILE A 78 -32.07 -0.83 4.73
C ILE A 78 -30.84 -1.73 4.90
N TYR A 79 -30.96 -3.01 4.55
CA TYR A 79 -29.84 -3.95 4.63
C TYR A 79 -28.70 -3.54 3.69
N ARG A 80 -29.03 -3.07 2.48
CA ARG A 80 -28.04 -2.57 1.53
C ARG A 80 -27.41 -1.26 2.03
N GLN A 81 -28.19 -0.34 2.60
CA GLN A 81 -27.67 0.87 3.25
C GLN A 81 -26.65 0.54 4.35
N LYS A 82 -27.00 -0.39 5.25
CA LYS A 82 -26.09 -0.85 6.32
C LYS A 82 -24.81 -1.47 5.75
N LYS A 83 -24.91 -2.31 4.72
CA LYS A 83 -23.75 -2.93 4.07
C LYS A 83 -22.85 -1.92 3.33
N ALA A 84 -23.42 -0.88 2.73
CA ALA A 84 -22.64 0.19 2.13
C ALA A 84 -21.86 0.98 3.18
N LEU A 85 -22.52 1.30 4.30
CA LEU A 85 -21.87 1.98 5.41
C LEU A 85 -20.71 1.13 5.98
N GLU A 86 -20.95 -0.15 6.27
CA GLU A 86 -19.91 -1.11 6.71
C GLU A 86 -18.74 -1.18 5.71
N TYR A 87 -19.02 -1.24 4.41
CA TYR A 87 -17.96 -1.28 3.39
C TYR A 87 -17.09 -0.02 3.39
N ILE A 88 -17.71 1.15 3.54
CA ILE A 88 -17.04 2.45 3.55
C ILE A 88 -16.23 2.66 4.84
N THR A 89 -16.67 2.13 5.98
CA THR A 89 -15.97 2.31 7.26
C THR A 89 -14.90 1.24 7.54
N ASP A 90 -15.18 -0.04 7.32
CA ASP A 90 -14.29 -1.13 7.76
C ASP A 90 -13.13 -1.41 6.79
N LYS A 91 -13.38 -1.35 5.47
CA LYS A 91 -12.36 -1.74 4.48
C LYS A 91 -11.18 -0.75 4.44
N HIS A 92 -11.43 0.50 4.81
CA HIS A 92 -10.46 1.57 4.68
C HIS A 92 -9.60 1.79 5.94
N LYS A 93 -10.14 1.59 7.14
CA LYS A 93 -9.35 1.70 8.38
C LYS A 93 -8.22 0.67 8.46
N ASN A 94 -8.52 -0.60 8.17
CA ASN A 94 -7.56 -1.69 8.32
C ASN A 94 -6.53 -1.73 7.18
N GLN A 95 -6.91 -1.27 5.98
CA GLN A 95 -6.01 -1.27 4.83
C GLN A 95 -4.98 -0.14 4.90
N VAL A 96 -5.36 1.05 5.38
CA VAL A 96 -4.42 2.16 5.55
C VAL A 96 -3.36 1.85 6.59
N GLU A 97 -3.75 1.25 7.71
CA GLU A 97 -2.81 0.94 8.79
C GLU A 97 -1.84 -0.19 8.41
N SER A 98 -2.34 -1.25 7.77
CA SER A 98 -1.47 -2.32 7.25
C SER A 98 -0.49 -1.81 6.18
N LEU A 99 -0.94 -0.92 5.29
CA LEU A 99 -0.06 -0.29 4.29
C LEU A 99 1.00 0.60 4.92
N LYS A 100 0.70 1.34 6.00
CA LYS A 100 1.70 2.15 6.72
C LYS A 100 2.79 1.29 7.35
N VAL A 101 2.38 0.20 8.01
CA VAL A 101 3.32 -0.75 8.64
C VAL A 101 4.24 -1.36 7.59
N GLU A 102 3.68 -1.82 6.47
CA GLU A 102 4.48 -2.42 5.40
C GLU A 102 5.41 -1.39 4.74
N ASN A 103 4.97 -0.15 4.55
CA ASN A 103 5.84 0.92 4.05
C ASN A 103 7.02 1.22 4.98
N ALA A 104 6.78 1.24 6.30
CA ALA A 104 7.84 1.43 7.27
C ALA A 104 8.86 0.28 7.24
N ARG A 105 8.38 -0.96 7.10
CA ARG A 105 9.21 -2.16 6.93
C ARG A 105 10.08 -2.07 5.68
N LEU A 106 9.47 -1.76 4.53
CA LEU A 106 10.17 -1.62 3.24
C LEU A 106 11.22 -0.51 3.26
N LYS A 107 10.92 0.65 3.89
CA LYS A 107 11.92 1.72 4.07
C LYS A 107 13.13 1.26 4.87
N SER A 108 12.92 0.50 5.95
CA SER A 108 14.00 -0.06 6.76
C SER A 108 14.87 -1.03 5.96
N ILE A 109 14.23 -1.92 5.20
CA ILE A 109 14.90 -2.89 4.32
C ILE A 109 15.72 -2.17 3.23
N ASN A 110 15.14 -1.18 2.55
CA ASN A 110 15.85 -0.41 1.54
C ASN A 110 17.06 0.34 2.09
N ARG A 111 16.97 0.90 3.30
CA ARG A 111 18.13 1.54 3.95
C ARG A 111 19.26 0.54 4.20
N LYS A 112 18.94 -0.69 4.64
CA LYS A 112 19.94 -1.74 4.86
C LYS A 112 20.58 -2.17 3.53
N LEU A 113 19.76 -2.45 2.51
CA LEU A 113 20.23 -2.82 1.17
C LEU A 113 21.12 -1.74 0.55
N SER A 114 20.73 -0.46 0.67
CA SER A 114 21.53 0.65 0.17
C SER A 114 22.92 0.71 0.81
N LYS A 115 23.00 0.51 2.14
CA LYS A 115 24.29 0.46 2.86
C LYS A 115 25.14 -0.74 2.41
N THR A 116 24.53 -1.91 2.28
CA THR A 116 25.23 -3.11 1.80
C THR A 116 25.77 -2.93 0.40
N ASN A 117 24.97 -2.33 -0.51
CA ASN A 117 25.39 -2.05 -1.88
C ASN A 117 26.54 -1.05 -1.95
N GLN A 118 26.50 0.02 -1.15
CA GLN A 118 27.61 0.99 -1.06
C GLN A 118 28.89 0.30 -0.58
N ASN A 119 28.81 -0.51 0.47
CA ASN A 119 29.97 -1.25 0.97
C ASN A 119 30.55 -2.24 -0.05
N LEU A 120 29.68 -2.95 -0.78
CA LEU A 120 30.10 -3.84 -1.86
C LEU A 120 30.76 -3.07 -3.00
N ALA A 121 30.19 -1.95 -3.43
CA ALA A 121 30.78 -1.10 -4.45
C ALA A 121 32.19 -0.62 -4.07
N HIS A 122 32.38 -0.20 -2.82
CA HIS A 122 33.70 0.18 -2.32
C HIS A 122 34.70 -0.99 -2.34
N LYS A 123 34.28 -2.20 -1.96
CA LYS A 123 35.13 -3.40 -2.03
C LYS A 123 35.51 -3.77 -3.47
N VAL A 124 34.57 -3.68 -4.40
CA VAL A 124 34.83 -3.95 -5.82
C VAL A 124 35.84 -2.94 -6.38
N GLN A 125 35.68 -1.65 -6.05
CA GLN A 125 36.62 -0.61 -6.45
C GLN A 125 38.03 -0.84 -5.87
N SER A 126 38.14 -1.24 -4.60
CA SER A 126 39.45 -1.50 -3.98
C SER A 126 40.13 -2.73 -4.61
N ILE A 127 39.38 -3.80 -4.86
CA ILE A 127 39.90 -5.00 -5.56
C ILE A 127 40.39 -4.64 -6.97
N SER A 128 39.63 -3.82 -7.70
CA SER A 128 39.99 -3.38 -9.06
C SER A 128 41.28 -2.56 -9.07
N ARG A 129 41.46 -1.64 -8.10
CA ARG A 129 42.72 -0.90 -7.94
C ARG A 129 43.89 -1.83 -7.61
N LEU A 130 43.68 -2.83 -6.74
CA LEU A 130 44.72 -3.79 -6.39
C LEU A 130 45.13 -4.67 -7.58
N SER A 131 44.18 -5.08 -8.43
CA SER A 131 44.50 -5.85 -9.64
C SER A 131 45.28 -5.01 -10.66
N GLU A 132 44.94 -3.74 -10.83
CA GLU A 132 45.71 -2.79 -11.66
C GLU A 132 47.15 -2.63 -11.16
N VAL A 133 47.34 -2.43 -9.84
CA VAL A 133 48.67 -2.31 -9.23
C VAL A 133 49.47 -3.60 -9.42
N ARG A 134 48.86 -4.77 -9.23
CA ARG A 134 49.51 -6.07 -9.46
C ARG A 134 49.91 -6.26 -10.92
N ALA A 135 49.04 -5.89 -11.86
CA ALA A 135 49.34 -5.95 -13.29
C ALA A 135 50.51 -5.03 -13.66
N LYS A 136 50.55 -3.81 -13.11
CA LYS A 136 51.66 -2.88 -13.32
C LYS A 136 52.99 -3.42 -12.78
N ARG A 137 52.99 -3.95 -11.55
CA ARG A 137 54.20 -4.57 -10.96
C ARG A 137 54.70 -5.76 -11.77
N LYS A 138 53.78 -6.60 -12.28
CA LYS A 138 54.15 -7.76 -13.11
C LYS A 138 54.85 -7.32 -14.41
N ARG A 139 54.38 -6.25 -15.05
CA ARG A 139 55.03 -5.68 -16.24
C ARG A 139 56.43 -5.15 -15.93
N GLN A 140 56.57 -4.38 -14.85
CA GLN A 140 57.87 -3.85 -14.43
C GLN A 140 58.89 -4.97 -14.15
N LEU A 141 58.46 -6.05 -13.49
CA LEU A 141 59.31 -7.23 -13.24
C LEU A 141 59.72 -7.95 -14.54
N GLN A 142 58.84 -7.99 -15.54
CA GLN A 142 59.16 -8.58 -16.84
C GLN A 142 60.16 -7.73 -17.61
N GLU A 143 60.02 -6.41 -17.58
CA GLU A 143 60.98 -5.46 -18.18
C GLU A 143 62.37 -5.61 -17.55
N THR A 144 62.48 -5.62 -16.22
CA THR A 144 63.79 -5.78 -15.54
C THR A 144 64.46 -7.12 -15.82
N LEU A 145 63.69 -8.22 -15.90
CA LEU A 145 64.23 -9.54 -16.21
C LEU A 145 64.70 -9.64 -17.66
N GLN A 146 64.11 -8.87 -18.57
CA GLN A 146 64.49 -8.86 -19.97
C GLN A 146 65.78 -8.04 -20.17
N ASP A 147 65.91 -6.91 -19.47
CA ASP A 147 67.14 -6.11 -19.43
C ASP A 147 68.33 -6.92 -18.86
N ASP A 148 68.11 -7.71 -17.80
CA ASP A 148 69.16 -8.54 -17.19
C ASP A 148 69.64 -9.69 -18.11
N VAL A 149 68.76 -10.23 -18.97
CA VAL A 149 69.11 -11.27 -19.95
C VAL A 149 69.90 -10.67 -21.11
N GLU A 150 69.52 -9.49 -21.59
CA GLU A 150 70.19 -8.78 -22.69
C GLU A 150 71.62 -8.34 -22.28
N ILE A 151 71.82 -7.92 -21.03
CA ILE A 151 73.16 -7.61 -20.49
C ILE A 151 74.06 -8.86 -20.45
N HIS A 152 73.50 -10.03 -20.12
CA HIS A 152 74.25 -11.28 -20.08
C HIS A 152 74.60 -11.83 -21.47
N GLU A 153 73.75 -11.64 -22.49
CA GLU A 153 74.08 -12.01 -23.87
C GLU A 153 75.22 -11.14 -24.45
N ILE A 154 75.20 -9.83 -24.19
CA ILE A 154 76.26 -8.91 -24.66
C ILE A 154 77.63 -9.27 -24.05
N HIS A 155 77.69 -9.66 -22.77
CA HIS A 155 78.94 -10.08 -22.13
C HIS A 155 79.43 -11.47 -22.58
N GLY A 156 78.52 -12.38 -22.96
CA GLY A 156 78.88 -13.70 -23.48
C GLY A 156 79.50 -13.67 -24.87
N GLU A 157 79.06 -12.73 -25.73
CA GLU A 157 79.63 -12.56 -27.08
C GLU A 157 80.99 -11.84 -27.10
N GLU A 158 81.24 -10.91 -26.15
CA GLU A 158 82.54 -10.25 -26.01
C GLU A 158 83.65 -11.19 -25.50
N GLU A 159 83.32 -12.24 -24.75
CA GLU A 159 84.30 -13.25 -24.32
C GLU A 159 84.63 -14.28 -25.42
N ALA A 160 83.69 -14.59 -26.32
CA ALA A 160 83.90 -15.55 -27.40
C ALA A 160 84.79 -15.03 -28.55
N THR A 161 84.97 -13.70 -28.68
CA THR A 161 85.76 -13.06 -29.74
C THR A 161 87.20 -12.72 -29.33
N LYS A 162 87.62 -13.06 -28.11
CA LYS A 162 88.98 -12.82 -27.58
C LYS A 162 89.90 -14.06 -27.55
N THR A 163 89.55 -15.14 -28.24
CA THR A 163 90.40 -16.34 -28.44
C THR A 163 91.00 -16.37 -29.84
#